data_AF-A0A142ERX7-F1
#
_entry.id   AF-A0A142ERX7-F1
#
_cell.length_a   1.000
_cell.length_b   1.000
_cell.length_c   1.000
_cell.angle_alpha   90.00
_cell.angle_beta   90.00
_cell.angle_gamma   90.00
#
_symmetry.space_group_name_H-M   'P 1'
#
loop_
_entity.id
_entity.type
_entity.pdbx_description
1 polymer ?
#
loop_
_entity_poly.entity_id
_entity_poly.type
_entity_poly.pdbx_seq_one_letter_code
_entity_poly.pdbx_strand_id
1 'polypeptide(L)'
;MGYSLIQTQFYLDREEITALYCVNKDKPELQCDGKCELGKRLSQAKDYQENEAEITLEELSLTFLHTKEEIQVTQQKVKIPIIHQGFYSILQNSERGLDFFHPPKG
;
A
#
# COMPACT_ATOMS: atom_id res chain seq x y z
N MET A 1 -3.94 -16.39 2.90
CA MET A 1 -2.82 -15.45 2.67
C MET A 1 -3.08 -14.43 1.52
N GLY A 2 -4.33 -14.09 1.16
CA GLY A 2 -4.63 -13.20 0.01
C GLY A 2 -4.92 -11.72 0.33
N TYR A 3 -5.06 -11.35 1.60
CA TYR A 3 -5.54 -10.01 1.98
C TYR A 3 -4.51 -8.90 1.71
N SER A 4 -3.22 -9.22 1.76
CA SER A 4 -2.13 -8.27 1.51
C SER A 4 -2.18 -7.67 0.10
N LEU A 5 -2.50 -8.46 -0.91
CA LEU A 5 -2.64 -7.99 -2.30
C LEU A 5 -3.87 -7.10 -2.45
N ILE A 6 -5.01 -7.49 -1.87
CA ILE A 6 -6.26 -6.72 -1.88
C ILE A 6 -6.05 -5.34 -1.23
N GLN A 7 -5.38 -5.31 -0.08
CA GLN A 7 -5.06 -4.07 0.62
C GLN A 7 -4.10 -3.20 -0.19
N THR A 8 -3.02 -3.78 -0.75
CA THR A 8 -2.04 -3.05 -1.55
C THR A 8 -2.71 -2.38 -2.75
N GLN A 9 -3.51 -3.13 -3.52
CA GLN A 9 -4.23 -2.58 -4.66
C GLN A 9 -5.25 -1.53 -4.24
N PHE A 10 -5.96 -1.72 -3.12
CA PHE A 10 -6.85 -0.70 -2.59
C PHE A 10 -6.14 0.62 -2.29
N TYR A 11 -4.93 0.59 -1.69
CA TYR A 11 -4.19 1.81 -1.39
C TYR A 11 -3.63 2.50 -2.64
N LEU A 12 -3.23 1.73 -3.66
CA LEU A 12 -2.80 2.27 -4.94
C LEU A 12 -3.95 2.97 -5.69
N ASP A 13 -5.13 2.36 -5.67
CA ASP A 13 -6.31 2.84 -6.42
C ASP A 13 -7.31 3.61 -5.55
N ARG A 14 -6.90 4.05 -4.34
CA ARG A 14 -7.83 4.55 -3.30
C ARG A 14 -8.70 5.71 -3.77
N GLU A 15 -8.12 6.63 -4.54
CA GLU A 15 -8.84 7.79 -5.07
C GLU A 15 -9.95 7.37 -6.04
N GLU A 16 -9.62 6.51 -7.01
CA GLU A 16 -10.58 5.96 -7.97
C GLU A 16 -11.66 5.15 -7.24
N ILE A 17 -11.25 4.33 -6.27
CA ILE A 17 -12.19 3.51 -5.50
C ILE A 17 -13.17 4.39 -4.73
N THR A 18 -12.69 5.47 -4.11
CA THR A 18 -13.52 6.43 -3.38
C THR A 18 -14.47 7.15 -4.33
N ALA A 19 -13.97 7.59 -5.49
CA ALA A 19 -14.73 8.31 -6.49
C ALA A 19 -15.83 7.47 -7.12
N LEU A 20 -15.61 6.17 -7.32
CA LEU A 20 -16.56 5.28 -8.00
C LEU A 20 -17.50 4.56 -7.01
N TYR A 21 -16.96 4.00 -5.92
CA TYR A 21 -17.68 3.00 -5.11
C TYR A 21 -18.19 3.48 -3.75
N CYS A 22 -17.85 4.69 -3.28
CA CYS A 22 -18.45 5.17 -2.02
C CYS A 22 -19.96 5.39 -2.18
N VAL A 23 -20.73 4.81 -1.25
CA VAL A 23 -22.20 4.85 -1.27
C VAL A 23 -22.78 6.08 -0.60
N ASN A 24 -22.01 6.74 0.28
CA ASN A 24 -22.41 7.86 1.13
C ASN A 24 -21.70 9.15 0.72
N LYS A 25 -21.60 9.42 -0.59
CA LYS A 25 -20.94 10.64 -1.12
C LYS A 25 -21.62 11.93 -0.63
N ASP A 26 -22.90 11.84 -0.27
CA ASP A 26 -23.74 12.89 0.31
C ASP A 26 -23.51 13.08 1.82
N LYS A 27 -22.84 12.15 2.50
CA LYS A 27 -22.61 12.14 3.96
C LYS A 27 -21.14 11.88 4.30
N PRO A 28 -20.25 12.85 4.03
CA PRO A 28 -18.81 12.71 4.26
C PRO A 28 -18.45 12.46 5.73
N GLU A 29 -19.31 12.84 6.68
CA GLU A 29 -19.15 12.58 8.11
C GLU A 29 -19.10 11.08 8.47
N LEU A 30 -19.60 10.21 7.58
CA LEU A 30 -19.58 8.75 7.74
C LEU A 30 -18.27 8.11 7.24
N GLN A 31 -17.32 8.90 6.72
CA GLN A 31 -15.93 8.49 6.44
C GLN A 31 -15.78 7.20 5.62
N CYS A 32 -16.49 7.08 4.48
CA CYS A 32 -16.33 5.92 3.60
C CYS A 32 -14.87 5.78 3.14
N ASP A 33 -14.30 6.80 2.48
CA ASP A 33 -12.90 6.81 2.00
C ASP A 33 -12.45 5.51 1.29
N GLY A 34 -13.40 4.83 0.62
CA GLY A 34 -13.24 3.52 -0.02
C GLY A 34 -13.30 2.30 0.91
N LYS A 35 -13.36 2.49 2.24
CA LYS A 35 -13.34 1.43 3.27
C LYS A 35 -14.52 0.45 3.15
N CYS A 36 -15.70 0.92 2.73
CA CYS A 36 -16.87 0.05 2.53
C CYS A 36 -16.59 -0.99 1.42
N GLU A 37 -16.00 -0.54 0.32
CA GLU A 37 -15.62 -1.42 -0.79
C GLU A 37 -14.45 -2.33 -0.42
N LEU A 38 -13.45 -1.82 0.30
CA LEU A 38 -12.36 -2.65 0.85
C LEU A 38 -12.92 -3.78 1.73
N GLY A 39 -13.82 -3.46 2.66
CA GLY A 39 -14.45 -4.44 3.54
C GLY A 39 -15.17 -5.53 2.76
N LYS A 40 -15.93 -5.15 1.72
CA LYS A 40 -16.61 -6.10 0.83
C LYS A 40 -15.63 -7.06 0.13
N ARG A 41 -14.53 -6.55 -0.44
CA ARG A 41 -13.50 -7.38 -1.09
C ARG A 41 -12.83 -8.35 -0.13
N LEU A 42 -12.54 -7.89 1.10
CA LEU A 42 -11.97 -8.73 2.14
C LEU A 42 -12.94 -9.83 2.59
N SER A 43 -14.24 -9.52 2.76
CA SER A 43 -15.25 -10.52 3.10
C SER A 43 -15.39 -11.58 2.00
N GLN A 44 -15.47 -11.16 0.74
CA GLN A 44 -15.52 -12.09 -0.40
C GLN A 44 -14.29 -13.01 -0.41
N ALA A 45 -13.09 -12.45 -0.24
CA ALA A 45 -11.86 -13.23 -0.20
C ALA A 45 -11.80 -14.23 0.97
N LYS A 46 -12.49 -13.92 2.08
CA LYS A 46 -12.65 -14.85 3.20
C LYS A 46 -13.57 -16.01 2.83
N ASP A 47 -14.72 -15.72 2.22
CA ASP A 47 -15.67 -16.74 1.78
C ASP A 47 -15.05 -17.70 0.75
N TYR A 48 -14.19 -17.18 -0.15
CA TYR A 48 -13.42 -18.00 -1.09
C TYR A 48 -12.39 -18.91 -0.38
N GLN A 49 -11.67 -18.40 0.62
CA GLN A 49 -10.71 -19.21 1.39
C GLN A 49 -11.36 -20.35 2.18
N GLU A 50 -12.63 -20.21 2.58
CA GLU A 50 -13.37 -21.27 3.27
C GLU A 50 -13.86 -22.39 2.31
N ASN A 51 -13.87 -22.16 1.00
CA ASN A 51 -14.45 -23.07 0.00
C ASN A 51 -13.46 -23.65 -1.04
N GLU A 52 -12.21 -23.20 -1.10
CA GLU A 52 -11.18 -23.70 -2.03
C GLU A 52 -9.88 -24.12 -1.33
N ALA A 53 -9.09 -24.95 -2.03
CA ALA A 53 -7.76 -25.37 -1.60
C ALA A 53 -6.83 -24.17 -1.44
N GLU A 54 -6.02 -24.19 -0.38
CA GLU A 54 -5.03 -23.15 -0.10
C GLU A 54 -3.99 -23.09 -1.23
N ILE A 55 -4.03 -22.04 -2.04
CA ILE A 55 -3.01 -21.75 -3.06
C ILE A 55 -1.70 -21.48 -2.33
N THR A 56 -0.71 -22.36 -2.48
CA THR A 56 0.61 -22.15 -1.88
C THR A 56 1.43 -21.19 -2.75
N LEU A 57 2.41 -20.51 -2.14
CA LEU A 57 3.32 -19.63 -2.89
C LEU A 57 4.11 -20.39 -3.96
N GLU A 58 4.25 -21.72 -3.85
CA GLU A 58 4.89 -22.54 -4.88
C GLU A 58 4.05 -22.69 -6.15
N GLU A 59 2.72 -22.59 -6.04
CA GLU A 59 1.80 -22.63 -7.18
C GLU A 59 1.64 -21.26 -7.87
N LEU A 60 2.07 -20.18 -7.21
CA LEU A 60 1.87 -18.82 -7.69
C LEU A 60 3.05 -18.37 -8.58
N SER A 61 2.92 -18.56 -9.90
CA SER A 61 3.92 -18.09 -10.88
C SER A 61 3.80 -16.58 -11.14
N LEU A 62 4.26 -15.75 -10.20
CA LEU A 62 4.30 -14.30 -10.38
C LEU A 62 5.40 -13.89 -11.37
N THR A 63 5.01 -13.35 -12.51
CA THR A 63 5.95 -12.75 -13.48
C THR A 63 6.06 -11.26 -13.21
N PHE A 64 7.18 -10.83 -12.64
CA PHE A 64 7.48 -9.41 -12.45
C PHE A 64 8.01 -8.82 -13.77
N LEU A 65 7.20 -7.98 -14.42
CA LEU A 65 7.64 -7.19 -15.56
C LEU A 65 8.44 -5.99 -15.06
N HIS A 66 9.75 -6.15 -14.94
CA HIS A 66 10.65 -5.03 -14.63
C HIS A 66 11.01 -4.29 -15.92
N THR A 67 10.41 -3.13 -16.15
CA THR A 67 10.88 -2.20 -17.19
C THR A 67 12.23 -1.64 -16.74
N LYS A 68 13.30 -1.93 -17.48
CA LYS A 68 14.61 -1.33 -17.25
C LYS A 68 14.56 0.13 -17.71
N GLU A 69 14.02 1.02 -16.87
CA GLU A 69 14.22 2.45 -17.05
C GLU A 69 15.62 2.80 -16.55
N GLU A 70 16.47 3.31 -17.44
CA GLU A 70 17.77 3.85 -17.05
C GLU A 70 17.55 5.20 -16.37
N ILE A 71 17.36 5.17 -15.05
CA ILE A 71 17.30 6.37 -14.22
C ILE A 71 18.67 7.05 -14.30
N GLN A 72 18.74 8.15 -15.05
CA GLN A 72 19.93 9.00 -15.10
C GLN A 72 20.05 9.76 -13.78
N VAL A 73 20.72 9.14 -12.80
CA VAL A 73 21.02 9.79 -11.52
C VAL A 73 22.02 10.91 -11.81
N THR A 74 21.50 12.14 -11.88
CA THR A 74 22.35 13.32 -11.94
C THR A 74 22.95 13.50 -10.56
N GLN A 75 24.26 13.28 -10.42
CA GLN A 75 24.96 13.56 -9.16
C GLN A 75 24.96 15.08 -8.94
N GLN A 76 23.94 15.59 -8.26
CA GLN A 76 23.95 16.95 -7.79
C GLN A 76 24.90 17.01 -6.59
N LYS A 77 25.99 17.78 -6.71
CA LYS A 77 26.86 18.09 -5.57
C LYS A 77 26.08 18.94 -4.57
N VAL A 78 25.38 18.32 -3.64
CA VAL A 78 24.70 19.02 -2.56
C VAL A 78 25.76 19.42 -1.53
N LYS A 79 25.90 20.73 -1.29
CA LYS A 79 26.68 21.24 -0.16
C LYS A 79 25.84 21.06 1.10
N ILE A 80 26.11 20.02 1.87
CA ILE A 80 25.45 19.79 3.15
C ILE A 80 26.17 20.67 4.20
N PRO A 81 25.50 21.62 4.87
CA PRO A 81 26.11 22.30 6.00
C PRO A 81 26.30 21.28 7.13
N ILE A 82 27.54 21.13 7.62
CA ILE A 82 27.84 20.28 8.77
C ILE A 82 27.26 20.99 10.01
N ILE A 83 26.07 20.60 10.44
CA ILE A 83 25.49 21.03 11.71
C ILE A 83 25.99 20.05 12.77
N HIS A 84 27.04 20.43 13.49
CA HIS A 84 27.54 19.67 14.63
C HIS A 84 26.68 19.97 15.87
N GLN A 85 25.47 19.42 15.93
CA GLN A 85 24.71 19.35 17.18
C GLN A 85 24.11 17.96 17.30
N GLY A 86 24.63 17.21 18.28
CA GLY A 86 24.26 15.83 18.53
C GLY A 86 22.79 15.72 18.92
N PHE A 87 21.98 15.18 18.01
CA PHE A 87 20.66 14.64 18.28
C PHE A 87 20.47 13.49 17.29
N TYR A 88 19.97 12.35 17.76
CA TYR A 88 19.57 11.22 16.92
C TYR A 88 18.52 11.67 15.90
N SER A 89 18.95 12.10 14.72
CA SER A 89 18.08 12.20 13.57
C SER A 89 17.96 10.78 12.99
N ILE A 90 16.90 10.08 13.36
CA ILE A 90 16.45 8.94 12.59
C ILE A 90 16.22 9.47 11.17
N LEU A 91 17.05 9.04 10.22
CA LEU A 91 16.79 9.26 8.80
C LEU A 91 15.47 8.55 8.49
N GLN A 92 14.37 9.28 8.59
CA GLN A 92 13.11 8.88 7.99
C GLN A 92 13.30 8.94 6.47
N ASN A 93 13.84 7.87 5.91
CA ASN A 93 13.63 7.54 4.51
C ASN A 93 12.15 7.20 4.34
N SER A 94 11.28 8.20 4.36
CA SER A 94 9.84 8.03 4.08
C SER A 94 9.56 8.04 2.57
N GLU A 95 10.54 7.74 1.73
CA GLU A 95 10.40 7.88 0.27
C GLU A 95 10.19 6.57 -0.49
N ARG A 96 10.15 5.40 0.17
CA ARG A 96 9.79 4.16 -0.55
C ARG A 96 8.93 3.25 0.31
N GLY A 97 7.62 3.45 0.23
CA GLY A 97 6.60 2.40 0.14
C GLY A 97 6.71 1.18 1.07
N LEU A 98 7.25 1.31 2.28
CA LEU A 98 7.33 0.21 3.25
C LEU A 98 6.46 0.45 4.50
N ASP A 99 5.73 1.56 4.55
CA ASP A 99 4.80 1.85 5.64
C ASP A 99 3.49 1.02 5.58
N PHE A 100 3.32 0.19 4.55
CA PHE A 100 2.09 -0.60 4.31
C PHE A 100 1.88 -1.76 5.29
N PHE A 101 2.92 -2.19 6.01
CA PHE A 101 2.84 -3.27 6.99
C PHE A 101 3.27 -2.80 8.36
N HIS A 102 2.36 -2.13 9.06
CA HIS A 102 2.49 -1.93 10.49
C HIS A 102 1.41 -2.71 11.24
N PRO A 103 1.76 -3.48 12.28
CA PRO A 103 0.76 -4.07 13.15
C PRO A 103 -0.05 -2.96 13.84
N PRO A 104 -1.32 -3.22 14.19
CA PRO A 104 -2.15 -2.24 14.89
C PRO A 104 -1.45 -1.84 16.19
N LYS A 105 -1.23 -0.53 16.36
CA LYS A 105 -0.79 0.03 17.64
C LYS A 105 -2.04 0.09 18.52
N GLY A 106 -2.06 -0.77 19.53
CA GLY A 106 -3.06 -0.73 20.60
C GLY A 106 -2.95 0.52 21.45
#